data_AF-A0AAW2TX51-F1
#
_entry.id   AF-A0AAW2TX51-F1
#
_cell.length_a   1.000
_cell.length_b   1.000
_cell.length_c   1.000
_cell.angle_alpha   90.00
_cell.angle_beta   90.00
_cell.angle_gamma   90.00
#
_symmetry.space_group_name_H-M   'P 1'
#
loop_
_entity.id
_entity.type
_entity.pdbx_description
1 polymer ?
#
loop_
_entity_poly.entity_id
_entity_poly.type
_entity_poly.pdbx_seq_one_letter_code
_entity_poly.pdbx_strand_id
1 'polypeptide(L)'
;MGDRNTKFFHDMVKRNAARSSILAISDGSIVTSPTDIDQEFIVYYTSLLGTEVQTLPVDNDVFEWRPKLSFEHALEICRPVSSSKVKKTIFWISDNKALGQMDIQHASSREHGTLW
;
A
#
# COMPACT_ATOMS: atom_id res chain seq x y z
N MET A 1 37.33 27.69 -5.82
CA MET A 1 37.30 26.21 -6.01
C MET A 1 35.90 25.60 -5.83
N GLY A 2 34.80 26.34 -6.03
CA GLY A 2 33.43 25.86 -5.71
C GLY A 2 32.58 25.36 -6.88
N ASP A 3 32.97 25.58 -8.14
CA ASP A 3 32.09 25.34 -9.30
C ASP A 3 32.05 23.88 -9.78
N ARG A 4 33.15 23.14 -9.64
CA ARG A 4 33.28 21.76 -10.14
C ARG A 4 32.36 20.76 -9.42
N ASN A 5 32.15 20.94 -8.12
CA ASN A 5 31.27 20.06 -7.33
C ASN A 5 29.79 20.27 -7.69
N THR A 6 29.41 21.52 -7.92
CA THR A 6 28.06 21.90 -8.35
C THR A 6 27.72 21.29 -9.71
N LYS A 7 28.63 21.38 -10.69
CA LYS A 7 28.45 20.75 -12.02
C LYS A 7 28.24 19.24 -11.92
N PHE A 8 29.08 18.54 -11.15
CA PHE A 8 28.95 17.09 -10.95
C PHE A 8 27.59 16.70 -10.37
N PHE A 9 27.12 17.44 -9.36
CA PHE A 9 25.80 17.19 -8.77
C PHE A 9 24.66 17.43 -9.78
N HIS A 10 24.71 18.53 -10.54
CA HIS A 10 23.70 18.79 -11.58
C HIS A 10 23.68 17.72 -12.67
N ASP A 11 24.85 17.26 -13.12
CA ASP A 11 24.95 16.19 -14.12
C ASP A 11 24.39 14.87 -13.58
N MET A 12 24.63 14.56 -12.31
CA MET A 12 24.06 13.38 -11.63
C MET A 12 22.54 13.48 -11.53
N VAL A 13 21.99 14.61 -11.10
CA VAL A 13 20.54 14.84 -10.99
C VAL A 13 19.87 14.75 -12.36
N LYS A 14 20.46 15.37 -13.39
CA LYS A 14 19.95 15.32 -14.77
C LYS A 14 19.94 13.90 -15.32
N ARG A 15 21.02 13.14 -15.09
CA ARG A 15 21.11 11.73 -15.48
C ARG A 15 20.08 10.88 -14.76
N ASN A 16 19.87 11.12 -13.46
CA ASN A 16 18.88 10.40 -12.68
C ASN A 16 17.45 10.67 -13.19
N ALA A 17 17.11 11.94 -13.43
CA ALA A 17 15.82 12.33 -13.97
C ALA A 17 15.54 11.72 -15.35
N ALA A 18 16.55 11.68 -16.23
CA ALA A 18 16.43 11.04 -17.54
C ALA A 18 16.24 9.52 -17.45
N ARG A 19 16.83 8.86 -16.44
CA ARG A 19 16.69 7.41 -16.21
C ARG A 19 15.35 7.05 -15.56
N SER A 20 14.77 7.95 -14.77
CA SER A 20 13.49 7.75 -14.10
C SER A 20 12.29 8.23 -14.93
N SER A 21 12.51 8.63 -16.19
CA SER A 21 11.48 9.17 -17.07
C SER A 21 11.28 8.26 -18.27
N ILE A 22 10.02 8.09 -18.67
CA ILE A 22 9.64 7.45 -19.93
C ILE A 22 9.54 8.56 -20.97
N LEU A 23 10.39 8.51 -22.00
CA LEU A 23 10.47 9.54 -23.04
C LEU A 23 9.70 9.16 -24.31
N ALA A 24 9.40 7.88 -24.49
CA ALA A 24 8.64 7.40 -25.62
C ALA A 24 7.97 6.05 -25.32
N ILE A 25 6.79 5.85 -25.91
CA ILE A 25 6.07 4.57 -25.97
C ILE A 25 5.87 4.22 -27.45
N SER A 26 5.95 2.93 -27.78
CA SER A 26 5.70 2.43 -29.15
C SER A 26 4.80 1.22 -29.10
N ASP A 27 3.54 1.40 -29.48
CA ASP A 27 2.58 0.31 -29.75
C ASP A 27 1.92 0.59 -31.11
N GLY A 28 2.60 0.21 -32.19
CA GLY A 28 2.22 0.56 -33.58
C GLY A 28 2.60 1.97 -34.03
N SER A 29 2.44 2.98 -33.15
CA SER A 29 2.91 4.36 -33.39
C SER A 29 3.75 4.87 -32.22
N ILE A 30 4.71 5.76 -32.50
CA ILE A 30 5.61 6.31 -31.48
C ILE A 30 4.97 7.56 -30.87
N VAL A 31 4.74 7.51 -29.56
CA VAL A 31 4.28 8.65 -28.75
C VAL A 31 5.46 9.16 -27.94
N THR A 32 5.78 10.45 -28.04
CA THR A 32 6.92 11.09 -27.34
C THR A 32 6.51 12.27 -26.47
N SER A 33 5.26 12.72 -26.57
CA SER A 33 4.74 13.80 -25.74
C SER A 33 4.48 13.28 -24.33
N PRO A 34 4.99 13.92 -23.26
CA PRO A 34 4.75 13.47 -21.89
C PRO A 34 3.27 13.36 -21.54
N THR A 35 2.44 14.30 -22.00
CA THR A 35 0.98 14.27 -21.74
C THR A 35 0.31 13.08 -22.40
N ASP A 36 0.78 12.72 -23.60
CA ASP A 36 0.18 11.65 -24.39
C ASP A 36 0.64 10.29 -23.85
N ILE A 37 1.89 10.21 -23.37
CA ILE A 37 2.43 9.07 -22.62
C ILE A 37 1.59 8.79 -21.37
N ASP A 38 1.32 9.82 -20.55
CA ASP A 38 0.49 9.69 -19.35
C ASP A 38 -0.93 9.22 -19.71
N GLN A 39 -1.52 9.82 -20.74
CA GLN A 39 -2.86 9.47 -21.19
C GLN A 39 -2.95 8.03 -21.70
N GLU A 40 -1.94 7.56 -22.43
CA GLU A 40 -1.87 6.19 -22.95
C GLU A 40 -1.89 5.16 -21.80
N PHE A 41 -1.12 5.41 -20.73
CA PHE A 41 -1.13 4.56 -19.54
C PHE A 41 -2.50 4.55 -18.85
N ILE A 42 -3.15 5.70 -18.71
CA ILE A 42 -4.47 5.79 -18.10
C ILE A 42 -5.47 4.98 -18.93
N VAL A 43 -5.49 5.16 -20.25
CA VAL A 43 -6.39 4.44 -21.15
C VAL A 43 -6.15 2.93 -21.06
N TYR A 44 -4.89 2.50 -21.16
CA TYR A 44 -4.51 1.10 -21.08
C TYR A 44 -4.96 0.45 -19.77
N TYR A 45 -4.59 1.02 -18.62
CA TYR A 45 -4.94 0.43 -17.33
C TYR A 45 -6.43 0.56 -16.99
N THR A 46 -7.11 1.59 -17.48
CA THR A 46 -8.57 1.70 -17.34
C THR A 46 -9.27 0.61 -18.15
N SER A 47 -8.80 0.30 -19.35
CA SER A 47 -9.36 -0.81 -20.13
C SER A 47 -9.09 -2.17 -19.45
N LEU A 48 -7.90 -2.36 -18.90
CA LEU A 48 -7.48 -3.61 -18.29
C LEU A 48 -8.18 -3.88 -16.95
N LEU A 49 -8.32 -2.85 -16.10
CA LEU A 49 -8.80 -2.98 -14.72
C LEU A 49 -10.22 -2.44 -14.54
N GLY A 50 -10.63 -1.49 -15.37
CA GLY A 50 -11.93 -0.82 -15.32
C GLY A 50 -12.98 -1.47 -16.21
N THR A 51 -12.72 -2.66 -16.78
CA THR A 51 -13.78 -3.44 -17.42
C THR A 51 -14.78 -3.86 -16.35
N GLU A 52 -15.89 -3.13 -16.28
CA GLU A 52 -17.08 -3.57 -15.56
C GLU A 52 -17.65 -4.76 -16.33
N VAL A 53 -17.16 -5.96 -15.98
CA VAL A 53 -17.83 -7.19 -16.36
C VAL A 53 -19.23 -7.09 -15.78
N GLN A 54 -20.26 -7.32 -16.61
CA GLN A 54 -21.62 -7.47 -16.11
C GLN A 54 -21.61 -8.58 -15.07
N THR A 55 -21.61 -8.19 -13.80
CA THR A 55 -21.71 -9.11 -12.69
C THR A 55 -23.18 -9.53 -12.63
N LEU A 56 -23.39 -10.82 -12.37
CA LEU A 56 -24.74 -11.27 -12.05
C LEU A 56 -25.22 -10.43 -10.85
N PRO A 57 -26.47 -9.92 -10.88
CA PRO A 57 -27.02 -9.26 -9.70
C PRO A 57 -26.84 -10.19 -8.51
N VAL A 58 -26.33 -9.66 -7.41
CA VAL A 58 -26.15 -10.45 -6.20
C VAL A 58 -27.50 -11.02 -5.82
N ASP A 59 -27.59 -12.34 -5.79
CA ASP A 59 -28.80 -13.02 -5.37
C ASP A 59 -29.08 -12.64 -3.91
N ASN A 60 -30.20 -11.94 -3.70
CA ASN A 60 -30.60 -11.46 -2.38
C ASN A 60 -30.78 -12.61 -1.39
N ASP A 61 -31.08 -13.82 -1.87
CA ASP A 61 -31.21 -15.01 -1.03
C ASP A 61 -29.87 -15.33 -0.34
N VAL A 62 -28.73 -14.99 -0.95
CA VAL A 62 -27.40 -15.17 -0.35
C VAL A 62 -27.27 -14.42 0.98
N PHE A 63 -27.97 -13.29 1.14
CA PHE A 63 -27.96 -12.54 2.39
C PHE A 63 -28.99 -13.05 3.41
N GLU A 64 -30.11 -13.62 2.96
CA GLU A 64 -31.16 -14.14 3.84
C GLU A 64 -30.71 -15.38 4.62
N TRP A 65 -29.86 -16.22 4.04
CA TRP A 65 -29.38 -17.46 4.68
C TRP A 65 -28.10 -17.27 5.51
N ARG A 66 -27.52 -16.08 5.53
CA ARG A 66 -26.26 -15.80 6.24
C ARG A 66 -26.52 -15.09 7.57
N PRO A 67 -25.72 -15.36 8.61
CA PRO A 67 -25.76 -14.58 9.84
C PRO A 67 -25.55 -13.10 9.52
N LYS A 68 -26.59 -12.30 9.73
CA LYS A 68 -26.54 -10.85 9.57
C LYS A 68 -25.95 -10.24 10.83
N LEU A 69 -25.19 -9.16 10.66
CA LEU A 69 -24.66 -8.40 11.78
C LEU A 69 -25.83 -7.81 12.58
N SER A 70 -25.83 -7.99 13.90
CA SER A 70 -26.81 -7.30 14.74
C SER A 70 -26.54 -5.79 14.71
N PHE A 71 -27.58 -4.99 14.95
CA PHE A 71 -27.44 -3.53 15.05
C PHE A 71 -26.37 -3.13 16.08
N GLU A 72 -26.31 -3.82 17.22
CA GLU A 72 -25.31 -3.59 18.25
C GLU A 72 -23.89 -3.88 17.79
N HIS A 73 -23.68 -5.00 17.07
CA HIS A 73 -22.37 -5.32 16.51
C HIS A 73 -21.96 -4.31 15.42
N ALA A 74 -22.90 -3.82 14.62
CA ALA A 74 -22.64 -2.77 13.64
C ALA A 74 -22.13 -1.49 14.30
N LEU A 75 -22.81 -1.05 15.37
CA LEU A 75 -22.38 0.11 16.15
C LEU A 75 -20.99 -0.09 16.78
N GLU A 76 -20.69 -1.29 17.27
CA GLU A 76 -19.40 -1.58 17.91
C GLU A 76 -18.23 -1.63 16.91
N ILE A 77 -18.48 -2.03 15.65
CA ILE A 77 -17.50 -1.98 14.54
C ILE A 77 -17.27 -0.53 14.08
N CYS A 78 -18.31 0.29 14.02
CA CYS A 78 -18.21 1.70 13.63
C CYS A 78 -17.61 2.60 14.72
N ARG A 79 -17.41 2.08 15.94
CA ARG A 79 -16.89 2.84 17.07
C ARG A 79 -15.41 3.23 16.86
N PRO A 80 -14.99 4.46 17.21
CA PRO A 80 -13.58 4.85 17.18
C PRO A 80 -12.68 3.91 17.97
N VAL A 81 -11.52 3.59 17.41
CA VAL A 81 -10.51 2.75 18.07
C VAL A 81 -9.93 3.51 19.27
N SER A 82 -10.05 2.94 20.46
CA SER A 82 -9.47 3.50 21.68
C SER A 82 -8.25 2.69 22.14
N SER A 83 -7.27 3.38 22.74
CA SER A 83 -6.06 2.74 23.29
C SER A 83 -6.38 1.72 24.39
N SER A 84 -7.46 1.93 25.14
CA SER A 84 -7.94 1.00 26.15
C SER A 84 -8.56 -0.26 25.54
N LYS A 85 -9.29 -0.14 24.42
CA LYS A 85 -9.82 -1.30 23.66
C LYS A 85 -8.68 -2.10 23.06
N VAL A 86 -7.70 -1.45 22.43
CA VAL A 86 -6.49 -2.10 21.88
C VAL A 86 -5.75 -2.88 22.97
N LYS A 87 -5.45 -2.25 24.11
CA LYS A 87 -4.78 -2.93 25.23
C LYS A 87 -5.58 -4.13 25.73
N LYS A 88 -6.86 -3.95 26.01
CA LYS A 88 -7.74 -5.04 26.47
C LYS A 88 -7.79 -6.19 25.46
N THR A 89 -7.90 -5.89 24.17
CA THR A 89 -7.90 -6.91 23.10
C THR A 89 -6.59 -7.67 23.05
N ILE A 90 -5.44 -6.99 23.12
CA ILE A 90 -4.12 -7.63 23.14
C ILE A 90 -4.00 -8.59 24.33
N PHE A 91 -4.47 -8.19 25.52
CA PHE A 91 -4.47 -9.05 26.71
C PHE A 91 -5.51 -10.17 26.68
N TRP A 92 -6.55 -10.06 25.85
CA TRP A 92 -7.67 -11.01 25.78
C TRP A 92 -7.51 -12.06 24.68
N ILE A 93 -6.73 -11.79 23.65
CA ILE A 93 -6.35 -12.79 22.65
C ILE A 93 -5.56 -13.88 23.38
N SER A 94 -6.16 -15.07 23.57
CA SER A 94 -5.52 -16.17 24.28
C SER A 94 -4.25 -16.65 23.57
N ASP A 95 -3.32 -17.26 24.34
CA ASP A 95 -2.04 -17.80 23.85
C ASP A 95 -2.17 -18.76 22.66
N ASN A 96 -3.37 -19.29 22.41
CA ASN A 96 -3.67 -20.23 21.32
C ASN A 96 -3.98 -19.54 19.98
N LYS A 97 -4.04 -18.21 19.92
CA LYS A 97 -3.98 -17.44 18.67
C LYS A 97 -2.56 -16.93 18.51
N ALA A 98 -1.64 -17.88 18.30
CA ALA A 98 -0.23 -17.59 18.06
C ALA A 98 -0.10 -16.47 17.02
N LEU A 99 0.57 -15.38 17.41
CA LEU A 99 1.19 -14.42 16.50
C LEU A 99 2.40 -15.07 15.81
N GLY A 100 2.20 -16.25 15.25
CA GLY A 100 3.27 -17.07 14.68
C GLY A 100 3.65 -16.64 13.27
N GLN A 101 3.69 -15.33 12.96
CA GLN A 101 4.36 -14.81 11.77
C GLN A 101 4.54 -13.28 11.74
N MET A 102 4.73 -12.63 12.88
CA MET A 102 5.26 -11.26 12.86
C MET A 102 6.43 -11.20 13.83
N ASP A 103 7.65 -11.36 13.29
CA ASP A 103 8.91 -11.02 13.95
C ASP A 103 8.93 -9.51 14.23
N ILE A 104 8.18 -9.07 15.24
CA ILE A 104 8.44 -7.80 15.88
C ILE A 104 9.62 -8.10 16.80
N GLN A 105 10.83 -7.92 16.28
CA GLN A 105 12.01 -7.91 17.12
C GLN A 105 11.82 -6.83 18.18
N HIS A 106 11.52 -7.29 19.39
CA HIS A 106 11.62 -6.46 20.57
C HIS A 106 13.12 -6.19 20.76
N ALA A 107 13.60 -5.10 20.17
CA ALA A 107 14.93 -4.58 20.43
C ALA A 107 15.01 -4.14 21.89
N SER A 108 15.21 -5.10 22.79
CA SER A 108 15.55 -4.84 24.18
C SER A 108 17.05 -4.61 24.23
N SER A 109 17.44 -3.33 24.12
CA SER A 109 18.78 -2.89 24.48
C SER A 109 18.97 -3.12 25.97
N ARG A 110 19.78 -4.13 26.31
CA ARG A 110 20.42 -4.25 27.62
C ARG A 110 21.90 -4.02 27.41
N GLU A 111 22.29 -2.76 27.37
CA GLU A 111 23.69 -2.39 27.56
C GLU A 111 24.06 -2.65 29.02
N HIS A 112 24.70 -3.77 29.31
CA HIS A 112 25.48 -3.96 30.52
C HIS A 112 26.78 -4.72 30.19
N GLY A 113 27.88 -3.94 30.15
CA GLY A 113 29.04 -4.20 31.01
C GLY A 113 29.99 -5.36 30.69
N THR A 114 31.21 -4.94 30.30
CA THR A 114 32.54 -5.44 30.75
C THR A 114 33.15 -6.76 30.22
N LEU A 115 34.37 -6.58 29.66
CA LEU A 115 35.62 -7.38 29.79
C LEU A 115 35.53 -8.84 29.31
N TRP A 116 36.31 -9.29 28.32
CA TRP A 116 37.76 -9.17 28.10
C TRP A 116 38.12 -9.02 26.62
#